data_AF-A0A942LSQ3-F1
#
_entry.id   AF-A0A942LSQ3-F1
#
_cell.length_a   1.000
_cell.length_b   1.000
_cell.length_c   1.000
_cell.angle_alpha   90.00
_cell.angle_beta   90.00
_cell.angle_gamma   90.00
#
_symmetry.space_group_name_H-M   'P 1'
#
loop_
_entity.id
_entity.type
_entity.pdbx_description
1 polymer ?
#
loop_
_entity_poly.entity_id
_entity_poly.type
_entity_poly.pdbx_seq_one_letter_code
_entity_poly.pdbx_strand_id
1 'polypeptide(L)'
;MEINGVKFKILFSKEQIHESLKIMATSIEKDYADSSPLFLVVMKGAIFFAADLIRCVNLQSQIEVISAKSYGSEMESSGNVTLQSLGENFGGKDIIIVEDIIDTGYTLKSLLDFVKTFNPKSVEVATLLSKTTARKVDIDVKYIGIEIPELFVVGYGLDYAEYGRQLLDIYIKDQA
;
A
#
# COMPACT_ATOMS: atom_id res chain seq x y z
N MET A 1 4.51 10.02 21.04
CA MET A 1 3.13 10.55 20.95
C MET A 1 2.15 9.55 21.60
N GLU A 2 0.88 9.90 21.76
CA GLU A 2 -0.14 9.01 22.33
C GLU A 2 -1.41 8.98 21.46
N ILE A 3 -1.98 7.79 21.23
CA ILE A 3 -3.26 7.60 20.53
C ILE A 3 -4.10 6.64 21.36
N ASN A 4 -5.30 7.06 21.75
CA ASN A 4 -6.24 6.24 22.53
C ASN A 4 -5.59 5.58 23.77
N GLY A 5 -4.76 6.33 24.52
CA GLY A 5 -4.08 5.84 25.73
C GLY A 5 -2.85 4.97 25.47
N VAL A 6 -2.46 4.74 24.22
CA VAL A 6 -1.27 3.96 23.85
C VAL A 6 -0.15 4.89 23.41
N LYS A 7 1.03 4.73 24.00
CA LYS A 7 2.23 5.49 23.62
C LYS A 7 2.90 4.89 22.40
N PHE A 8 3.39 5.76 21.54
CA PHE A 8 4.10 5.41 20.31
C PHE A 8 5.38 6.24 20.17
N LYS A 9 6.42 5.62 19.61
CA LYS A 9 7.70 6.26 19.27
C LYS A 9 7.99 6.11 17.78
N ILE A 10 8.75 7.05 17.23
CA ILE A 10 9.10 7.07 15.80
C ILE A 10 9.89 5.80 15.46
N LEU A 11 9.48 5.14 14.38
CA LEU A 11 10.21 4.07 13.72
C LEU A 11 10.93 4.61 12.47
N PHE A 12 10.21 5.35 11.63
CA PHE A 12 10.76 6.00 10.44
C PHE A 12 10.31 7.45 10.37
N SER A 13 11.25 8.38 10.21
CA SER A 13 10.92 9.78 9.98
C SER A 13 10.37 9.98 8.56
N LYS A 14 9.63 11.08 8.37
CA LYS A 14 9.19 11.53 7.05
C LYS A 14 10.31 11.55 6.01
N GLU A 15 11.51 11.99 6.39
CA GLU A 15 12.66 12.08 5.49
C GLU A 15 13.10 10.70 5.00
N GLN A 16 13.17 9.71 5.91
CA GLN A 16 13.52 8.33 5.56
C GLN A 16 12.47 7.70 4.63
N ILE A 17 11.19 8.00 4.88
CA ILE A 17 10.09 7.58 4.00
C ILE A 17 10.28 8.18 2.61
N HIS A 18 10.47 9.50 2.52
CA HIS A 18 10.64 10.21 1.24
C HIS A 18 11.87 9.76 0.45
N GLU A 19 12.97 9.39 1.11
CA GLU A 19 14.13 8.79 0.45
C GLU A 19 13.78 7.46 -0.22
N SER A 20 13.05 6.59 0.48
CA SER A 20 12.57 5.32 -0.07
C SER A 20 11.63 5.55 -1.28
N LEU A 21 10.71 6.50 -1.18
CA LEU A 21 9.78 6.81 -2.29
C LEU A 21 10.48 7.26 -3.56
N LYS A 22 11.57 8.04 -3.44
CA LYS A 22 12.35 8.45 -4.62
C LYS A 22 13.00 7.25 -5.33
N ILE A 23 13.51 6.29 -4.57
CA ILE A 23 14.11 5.07 -5.11
C ILE A 23 13.04 4.21 -5.82
N MET A 24 11.87 4.07 -5.20
CA MET A 24 10.73 3.39 -5.80
C MET A 24 10.30 4.08 -7.10
N ALA A 25 10.18 5.41 -7.09
CA ALA A 25 9.76 6.19 -8.25
C ALA A 25 10.72 5.99 -9.44
N THR A 26 12.03 6.08 -9.22
CA THR A 26 13.03 5.81 -10.27
C THR A 26 12.91 4.40 -10.85
N SER A 27 12.57 3.41 -10.02
CA SER A 27 12.38 2.03 -10.48
C SER A 27 11.12 1.89 -11.34
N ILE A 28 10.01 2.53 -10.93
CA ILE A 28 8.76 2.58 -11.69
C ILE A 28 8.98 3.31 -13.02
N GLU A 29 9.66 4.46 -13.01
CA GLU A 29 9.97 5.23 -14.21
C GLU A 29 10.74 4.41 -15.24
N LYS A 30 11.73 3.64 -14.79
CA LYS A 30 12.53 2.78 -15.66
C LYS A 30 11.66 1.69 -16.30
N ASP A 31 10.82 1.03 -15.52
CA ASP A 31 10.03 -0.11 -15.98
C ASP A 31 8.88 0.31 -16.91
N TYR A 32 8.39 1.54 -16.77
CA TYR A 32 7.25 2.08 -17.51
C TYR A 32 7.60 3.29 -18.37
N ALA A 33 8.87 3.47 -18.77
CA ALA A 33 9.35 4.62 -19.53
C ALA A 33 8.57 4.90 -20.83
N ASP A 34 8.09 3.85 -21.48
CA ASP A 34 7.31 3.90 -22.74
C ASP A 34 5.82 3.57 -22.52
N SER A 35 5.32 3.73 -21.30
CA SER A 35 3.93 3.43 -20.95
C SER A 35 3.29 4.54 -20.09
N SER A 36 1.99 4.44 -19.91
CA SER A 36 1.20 5.32 -19.04
C SER A 36 0.45 4.48 -18.01
N PRO A 37 1.08 4.13 -16.88
CA PRO A 37 0.47 3.22 -15.91
C PRO A 37 -0.75 3.84 -15.22
N LEU A 38 -1.67 2.98 -14.79
CA LEU A 38 -2.75 3.28 -13.86
C LEU A 38 -2.30 2.90 -12.45
N PHE A 39 -2.19 3.88 -11.56
CA PHE A 39 -2.03 3.63 -10.13
C PHE A 39 -3.39 3.31 -9.51
N LEU A 40 -3.57 2.08 -9.07
CA LEU A 40 -4.76 1.62 -8.35
C LEU A 40 -4.50 1.70 -6.85
N VAL A 41 -5.01 2.75 -6.20
CA VAL A 41 -4.71 3.06 -4.79
C VAL A 41 -5.71 2.36 -3.87
N VAL A 42 -5.19 1.58 -2.92
CA VAL A 42 -6.01 0.84 -1.96
C VAL A 42 -6.35 1.71 -0.77
N MET A 43 -7.64 2.01 -0.64
CA MET A 43 -8.16 2.93 0.37
C MET A 43 -8.49 2.18 1.67
N LYS A 44 -8.29 2.79 2.84
CA LYS A 44 -7.88 4.19 3.06
C LYS A 44 -6.38 4.38 3.27
N GLY A 45 -5.68 3.34 3.71
CA GLY A 45 -4.35 3.43 4.27
C GLY A 45 -3.30 3.98 3.30
N ALA A 46 -3.38 3.58 2.02
CA ALA A 46 -2.38 3.98 1.02
C ALA A 46 -2.46 5.44 0.58
N ILE A 47 -3.44 6.24 1.03
CA ILE A 47 -3.71 7.58 0.48
C ILE A 47 -2.49 8.52 0.52
N PHE A 48 -1.76 8.58 1.64
CA PHE A 48 -0.61 9.48 1.77
C PHE A 48 0.61 8.95 1.01
N PHE A 49 0.87 7.65 1.15
CA PHE A 49 1.91 6.96 0.38
C PHE A 49 1.73 7.14 -1.13
N ALA A 50 0.54 6.88 -1.65
CA ALA A 50 0.22 7.04 -3.06
C ALA A 50 0.41 8.49 -3.51
N ALA A 51 -0.11 9.46 -2.74
CA ALA A 51 0.01 10.86 -3.10
C ALA A 51 1.46 11.33 -3.20
N ASP A 52 2.33 10.89 -2.30
CA ASP A 52 3.75 11.25 -2.31
C ASP A 52 4.54 10.46 -3.37
N LEU A 53 4.33 9.14 -3.48
CA LEU A 53 4.99 8.30 -4.48
C LEU A 53 4.68 8.76 -5.91
N ILE A 54 3.39 8.95 -6.22
CA ILE A 54 2.96 9.29 -7.58
C ILE A 54 3.49 10.67 -7.99
N ARG A 55 3.62 11.62 -7.05
CA ARG A 55 4.26 12.93 -7.33
C ARG A 55 5.76 12.82 -7.59
N CYS A 56 6.41 11.77 -7.12
CA CYS A 56 7.81 11.50 -7.43
C CYS A 56 8.00 10.83 -8.79
N VAL A 57 6.96 10.21 -9.36
CA VAL A 57 7.02 9.53 -10.67
C VAL A 57 6.77 10.53 -11.79
N ASN A 58 7.78 10.77 -12.61
CA ASN A 58 7.73 11.65 -13.77
C ASN A 58 7.29 10.90 -15.05
N LEU A 59 6.11 10.28 -14.98
CA LEU A 59 5.44 9.63 -16.11
C LEU A 59 4.02 10.18 -16.28
N GLN A 60 3.51 10.16 -17.52
CA GLN A 60 2.08 10.30 -17.72
C GLN A 60 1.38 9.10 -17.06
N SER A 61 0.42 9.35 -16.18
CA SER A 61 -0.25 8.28 -15.43
C SER A 61 -1.70 8.61 -15.13
N GLN A 62 -2.46 7.59 -14.76
CA GLN A 62 -3.83 7.70 -14.26
C GLN A 62 -3.87 7.25 -12.80
N ILE A 63 -4.84 7.74 -12.03
CA ILE A 63 -5.08 7.31 -10.65
C ILE A 63 -6.52 6.83 -10.56
N GLU A 64 -6.72 5.63 -10.00
CA GLU A 64 -8.02 5.10 -9.61
C GLU A 64 -7.94 4.60 -8.17
N VAL A 65 -9.07 4.52 -7.47
CA VAL A 65 -9.14 4.07 -6.08
C VAL A 65 -10.00 2.81 -5.96
N ILE A 66 -9.60 1.93 -5.05
CA ILE A 66 -10.40 0.76 -4.67
C ILE A 66 -10.49 0.64 -3.16
N SER A 67 -11.67 0.30 -2.65
CA SER A 67 -11.84 -0.05 -1.25
C SER A 67 -11.87 -1.56 -1.11
N ALA A 68 -10.98 -2.09 -0.27
CA ALA A 68 -11.01 -3.46 0.20
C ALA A 68 -11.55 -3.48 1.63
N LYS A 69 -12.67 -4.18 1.86
CA LYS A 69 -13.21 -4.40 3.20
C LYS A 69 -13.19 -5.89 3.52
N SER A 70 -12.41 -6.28 4.52
CA SER A 70 -12.47 -7.64 5.06
C SER A 70 -13.85 -7.90 5.70
N TYR A 71 -14.41 -9.08 5.47
CA TYR A 71 -15.59 -9.53 6.21
C TYR A 71 -15.19 -10.05 7.60
N GLY A 72 -15.83 -9.49 8.64
CA GLY A 72 -15.64 -9.89 10.05
C GLY A 72 -15.12 -8.75 10.91
N SER A 73 -15.44 -8.77 12.21
CA SER A 73 -14.93 -7.84 13.22
C SER A 73 -13.51 -8.19 13.70
N GLU A 74 -12.85 -9.14 13.04
CA GLU A 74 -11.57 -9.70 13.47
C GLU A 74 -10.41 -9.04 12.74
N MET A 75 -9.32 -8.84 13.47
CA MET A 75 -8.10 -8.15 13.03
C MET A 75 -7.29 -8.98 12.00
N GLU A 76 -7.74 -10.21 11.70
CA GLU A 76 -7.16 -11.11 10.70
C GLU A 76 -8.06 -11.19 9.46
N SER A 77 -7.47 -11.01 8.27
CA SER A 77 -8.19 -11.17 7.02
C SER A 77 -8.50 -12.65 6.77
N SER A 78 -9.78 -13.03 6.83
CA SER A 78 -10.27 -14.38 6.54
C SER A 78 -10.23 -14.78 5.05
N GLY A 79 -9.66 -13.92 4.18
CA GLY A 79 -9.64 -14.09 2.73
C GLY A 79 -10.93 -13.66 2.00
N ASN A 80 -12.01 -13.39 2.74
CA ASN A 80 -13.24 -12.82 2.16
C ASN A 80 -13.17 -11.29 2.21
N VAL A 81 -12.92 -10.66 1.05
CA VAL A 81 -12.81 -9.20 0.91
C VAL A 81 -13.87 -8.71 -0.08
N THR A 82 -14.67 -7.71 0.31
CA THR A 82 -15.48 -6.94 -0.65
C THR A 82 -14.59 -5.91 -1.30
N LEU A 83 -14.51 -5.95 -2.63
CA LEU A 83 -13.84 -4.94 -3.43
C LEU A 83 -14.90 -4.00 -4.02
N GLN A 84 -14.72 -2.70 -3.80
CA GLN A 84 -15.56 -1.67 -4.38
C GLN A 84 -14.69 -0.70 -5.17
N SER A 85 -14.85 -0.70 -6.50
CA SER A 85 -14.18 0.22 -7.42
C SER A 85 -15.14 1.29 -7.93
N LEU A 86 -14.62 2.48 -8.23
CA LEU A 86 -15.33 3.48 -9.03
C LEU A 86 -14.86 3.31 -10.48
N GLY A 87 -15.78 3.14 -11.43
CA GLY A 87 -15.48 3.21 -12.88
C GLY A 87 -14.45 2.18 -13.42
N GLU A 88 -14.89 0.95 -13.68
CA GLU A 88 -13.98 -0.13 -14.10
C GLU A 88 -13.62 -0.07 -15.59
N ASN A 89 -12.38 0.31 -15.90
CA ASN A 89 -11.71 -0.09 -17.13
C ASN A 89 -10.21 -0.31 -16.90
N PHE A 90 -9.87 -1.56 -16.58
CA PHE A 90 -8.50 -2.05 -16.37
C PHE A 90 -7.93 -2.76 -17.60
N GLY A 91 -8.75 -3.03 -18.62
CA GLY A 91 -8.38 -3.83 -19.79
C GLY A 91 -7.26 -3.20 -20.61
N GLY A 92 -6.23 -3.98 -20.92
CA GLY A 92 -5.09 -3.55 -21.72
C GLY A 92 -4.20 -2.48 -21.08
N LYS A 93 -4.42 -2.13 -19.80
CA LYS A 93 -3.61 -1.14 -19.08
C LYS A 93 -2.49 -1.80 -18.29
N ASP A 94 -1.40 -1.07 -18.12
CA ASP A 94 -0.39 -1.39 -17.12
C ASP A 94 -0.88 -0.86 -15.77
N ILE A 95 -1.02 -1.74 -14.76
CA ILE A 95 -1.61 -1.39 -13.46
C ILE A 95 -0.56 -1.55 -12.37
N ILE A 96 -0.44 -0.54 -11.53
CA ILE A 96 0.39 -0.57 -10.32
C ILE A 96 -0.55 -0.44 -9.13
N ILE A 97 -0.74 -1.53 -8.39
CA ILE A 97 -1.51 -1.51 -7.14
C ILE A 97 -0.65 -0.84 -6.07
N VAL A 98 -1.21 0.16 -5.39
CA VAL A 98 -0.51 0.94 -4.36
C VAL A 98 -1.15 0.66 -2.99
N GLU A 99 -0.40 -0.01 -2.11
CA GLU A 99 -0.83 -0.45 -0.78
C GLU A 99 0.08 0.13 0.31
N ASP A 100 -0.46 0.54 1.46
CA ASP A 100 0.36 1.05 2.57
C ASP A 100 1.20 -0.04 3.25
N ILE A 101 0.61 -1.21 3.51
CA ILE A 101 1.29 -2.32 4.16
C ILE A 101 0.80 -3.66 3.65
N ILE A 102 1.74 -4.57 3.40
CA ILE A 102 1.42 -5.97 3.15
C ILE A 102 1.89 -6.82 4.33
N ASP A 103 0.94 -7.48 4.97
CA ASP A 103 1.12 -8.41 6.09
C ASP A 103 0.97 -9.88 5.62
N THR A 104 -0.16 -10.51 5.91
CA THR A 104 -0.48 -11.89 5.48
C THR A 104 -0.55 -12.05 3.96
N GLY A 105 -0.93 -10.99 3.23
CA GLY A 105 -1.03 -10.97 1.77
C GLY A 105 -2.40 -11.39 1.21
N TYR A 106 -3.35 -11.84 2.03
CA TYR A 106 -4.65 -12.31 1.55
C TYR A 106 -5.44 -11.22 0.81
N THR A 107 -5.54 -10.02 1.37
CA THR A 107 -6.25 -8.90 0.74
C THR A 107 -5.67 -8.57 -0.63
N LEU A 108 -4.34 -8.48 -0.71
CA LEU A 108 -3.64 -8.21 -1.96
C LEU A 108 -3.84 -9.35 -2.97
N LYS A 109 -3.84 -10.61 -2.52
CA LYS A 109 -4.14 -11.75 -3.40
C LYS A 109 -5.52 -11.64 -4.02
N SER A 110 -6.55 -11.37 -3.21
CA SER A 110 -7.91 -11.15 -3.71
C SER A 110 -7.99 -9.98 -4.70
N LEU A 111 -7.27 -8.89 -4.43
CA LEU A 111 -7.21 -7.74 -5.31
C LEU A 111 -6.53 -8.05 -6.65
N LEU A 112 -5.38 -8.75 -6.61
CA LEU A 112 -4.67 -9.20 -7.81
C LEU A 112 -5.56 -10.10 -8.67
N ASP A 113 -6.25 -11.07 -8.05
CA ASP A 113 -7.14 -11.98 -8.76
C ASP A 113 -8.33 -11.24 -9.38
N PHE A 114 -8.91 -10.26 -8.67
CA PHE A 114 -9.96 -9.38 -9.20
C PHE A 114 -9.48 -8.54 -10.39
N VAL A 115 -8.37 -7.82 -10.26
CA VAL A 115 -7.84 -6.96 -11.34
C VAL A 115 -7.51 -7.78 -12.59
N LYS A 116 -6.96 -8.99 -12.42
CA LYS A 116 -6.65 -9.89 -13.55
C LYS A 116 -7.89 -10.30 -14.36
N THR A 117 -9.08 -10.33 -13.78
CA THR A 117 -10.32 -10.66 -14.52
C THR A 117 -10.64 -9.68 -15.66
N PHE A 118 -10.08 -8.48 -15.62
CA PHE A 118 -10.29 -7.45 -16.63
C PHE A 118 -9.26 -7.50 -17.78
N ASN A 119 -8.35 -8.49 -17.79
CA ASN A 119 -7.29 -8.63 -18.78
C ASN A 119 -6.41 -7.35 -18.93
N PRO A 120 -5.77 -6.89 -17.85
CA PRO A 120 -4.77 -5.83 -17.92
C PRO A 120 -3.56 -6.28 -18.74
N LYS A 121 -2.78 -5.31 -19.24
CA LYS A 121 -1.51 -5.58 -19.93
C LYS A 121 -0.44 -6.06 -18.96
N SER A 122 -0.36 -5.46 -17.77
CA SER A 122 0.46 -5.93 -16.65
C SER A 122 -0.18 -5.53 -15.32
N VAL A 123 0.17 -6.25 -14.25
CA VAL A 123 -0.22 -5.89 -12.88
C VAL A 123 0.99 -6.07 -11.98
N GLU A 124 1.45 -4.98 -11.39
CA GLU A 124 2.54 -4.95 -10.43
C GLU A 124 2.07 -4.33 -9.12
N VAL A 125 2.83 -4.54 -8.05
CA VAL A 125 2.49 -4.04 -6.71
C VAL A 125 3.59 -3.13 -6.17
N ALA A 126 3.18 -1.96 -5.68
CA ALA A 126 3.98 -1.06 -4.88
C ALA A 126 3.43 -1.00 -3.45
N THR A 127 4.28 -1.28 -2.47
CA THR A 127 3.93 -1.11 -1.06
C THR A 127 4.95 -0.27 -0.31
N LEU A 128 4.47 0.54 0.63
CA LEU A 128 5.37 1.27 1.52
C LEU A 128 6.04 0.31 2.51
N LEU A 129 5.26 -0.54 3.18
CA LEU A 129 5.77 -1.45 4.21
C LEU A 129 5.51 -2.92 3.84
N SER A 130 6.53 -3.76 3.99
CA SER A 130 6.40 -5.20 3.76
C SER A 130 6.86 -6.01 4.96
N LYS A 131 5.95 -6.82 5.53
CA LYS A 131 6.26 -7.84 6.54
C LYS A 131 6.45 -9.20 5.86
N THR A 132 7.62 -9.40 5.26
CA THR A 132 7.91 -10.62 4.48
C THR A 132 7.78 -11.91 5.30
N THR A 133 8.12 -11.90 6.59
CA THR A 133 8.00 -13.07 7.47
C THR A 133 6.55 -13.44 7.82
N ALA A 134 5.61 -12.50 7.66
CA ALA A 134 4.21 -12.70 8.02
C ALA A 134 3.36 -13.28 6.86
N ARG A 135 3.93 -13.34 5.64
CA ARG A 135 3.26 -13.83 4.44
C ARG A 135 2.64 -15.20 4.64
N LYS A 136 1.36 -15.34 4.28
CA LYS A 136 0.60 -16.61 4.29
C LYS A 136 0.24 -17.09 2.88
N VAL A 137 0.45 -16.24 1.88
CA VAL A 137 0.19 -16.52 0.47
C VAL A 137 1.38 -16.12 -0.38
N ASP A 138 1.54 -16.81 -1.50
CA ASP A 138 2.53 -16.46 -2.52
C ASP A 138 2.02 -15.29 -3.36
N ILE A 139 2.70 -14.15 -3.23
CA ILE A 139 2.41 -12.89 -3.91
C ILE A 139 3.74 -12.22 -4.25
N ASP A 140 3.88 -11.82 -5.52
CA ASP A 140 5.03 -11.03 -5.95
C ASP A 140 4.79 -9.55 -5.64
N VAL A 141 5.80 -8.89 -5.07
CA VAL A 141 5.74 -7.49 -4.68
C VAL A 141 7.00 -6.81 -5.22
N LYS A 142 6.84 -6.15 -6.36
CA LYS A 142 7.97 -5.64 -7.14
C LYS A 142 8.59 -4.38 -6.54
N TYR A 143 7.76 -3.45 -6.05
CA TYR A 143 8.24 -2.19 -5.48
C TYR A 143 7.97 -2.17 -3.98
N ILE A 144 9.00 -2.46 -3.18
CA ILE A 144 8.93 -2.39 -1.71
C ILE A 144 9.67 -1.15 -1.24
N GLY A 145 8.99 -0.32 -0.45
CA GLY A 145 9.61 0.85 0.16
C GLY A 145 10.55 0.47 1.30
N ILE A 146 9.99 -0.19 2.33
CA ILE A 146 10.71 -0.56 3.54
C ILE A 146 10.24 -1.94 4.01
N GLU A 147 11.18 -2.85 4.23
CA GLU A 147 10.90 -4.12 4.91
C GLU A 147 10.92 -3.93 6.42
N ILE A 148 9.94 -4.48 7.11
CA ILE A 148 9.82 -4.41 8.57
C ILE A 148 9.54 -5.78 9.18
N PRO A 149 9.97 -6.04 10.42
CA PRO A 149 9.51 -7.22 11.15
C PRO A 149 8.03 -7.09 11.52
N GLU A 150 7.48 -8.11 12.18
CA GLU A 150 6.09 -8.14 12.66
C GLU A 150 5.85 -7.11 13.78
N LEU A 151 5.71 -5.85 13.40
CA LEU A 151 5.44 -4.71 14.27
C LEU A 151 4.06 -4.15 14.01
N PHE A 152 3.42 -3.67 15.08
CA PHE A 152 2.25 -2.82 14.97
C PHE A 152 2.70 -1.38 14.71
N VAL A 153 2.28 -0.83 13.58
CA VAL A 153 2.72 0.48 13.06
C VAL A 153 1.53 1.41 12.85
N VAL A 154 1.74 2.70 13.08
CA VAL A 154 0.75 3.78 12.85
C VAL A 154 1.41 4.98 12.21
N GLY A 155 0.63 5.86 11.60
CA GLY A 155 1.15 7.05 10.93
C GLY A 155 1.33 6.85 9.44
N TYR A 156 1.44 7.97 8.71
CA TYR A 156 1.61 7.98 7.26
C TYR A 156 0.54 7.15 6.51
N GLY A 157 -0.71 7.25 6.94
CA GLY A 157 -1.86 6.52 6.41
C GLY A 157 -2.30 5.33 7.27
N LEU A 158 -1.37 4.70 8.00
CA LEU A 158 -1.65 3.61 8.93
C LEU A 158 -2.34 4.14 10.19
N ASP A 159 -3.21 3.34 10.79
CA ASP A 159 -4.03 3.76 11.91
C ASP A 159 -4.00 2.85 13.13
N TYR A 160 -4.43 3.42 14.25
CA TYR A 160 -4.94 2.69 15.39
C TYR A 160 -6.37 3.14 15.69
N ALA A 161 -7.33 2.26 15.41
CA ALA A 161 -8.76 2.51 15.56
C ALA A 161 -9.23 3.78 14.82
N GLU A 162 -8.85 3.92 13.55
CA GLU A 162 -9.08 5.07 12.65
C GLU A 162 -8.30 6.36 12.99
N TYR A 163 -7.49 6.38 14.04
CA TYR A 163 -6.69 7.55 14.42
C TYR A 163 -5.21 7.39 14.06
N GLY A 164 -4.54 8.52 13.79
CA GLY A 164 -3.10 8.57 13.54
C GLY A 164 -2.70 8.58 12.05
N ARG A 165 -3.63 8.38 11.12
CA ARG A 165 -3.33 8.34 9.67
C ARG A 165 -2.58 9.58 9.18
N GLN A 166 -2.90 10.76 9.71
CA GLN A 166 -2.37 12.05 9.27
C GLN A 166 -0.94 12.37 9.74
N LEU A 167 -0.32 11.50 10.55
CA LEU A 167 1.03 11.73 11.06
C LEU A 167 2.06 11.65 9.93
N LEU A 168 3.09 12.48 10.02
CA LEU A 168 4.13 12.57 8.98
C LEU A 168 5.13 11.42 9.02
N ASP A 169 5.32 10.83 10.19
CA ASP A 169 6.26 9.74 10.43
C ASP A 169 5.50 8.43 10.64
N ILE A 170 6.21 7.31 10.57
CA ILE A 170 5.70 6.00 10.98
C ILE A 170 6.19 5.72 12.40
N TYR A 171 5.28 5.26 13.24
CA TYR A 171 5.51 5.00 14.65
C TYR A 171 5.24 3.55 15.00
N ILE A 172 5.89 3.07 16.05
CA ILE A 172 5.62 1.78 16.69
C ILE A 172 5.17 1.98 18.12
N LYS A 173 4.43 0.99 18.65
CA LYS A 173 4.03 0.97 20.06
C LYS A 173 5.27 1.05 20.94
N ASP A 174 5.27 2.00 21.87
CA ASP A 174 6.34 2.16 22.85
C ASP A 174 6.13 1.12 23.96
N GLN A 175 6.98 0.09 23.96
CA GLN A 175 7.01 -0.89 25.04
C GLN A 175 7.75 -0.23 26.21
N ALA A 176 6.98 0.31 27.16
CA ALA A 176 7.48 0.68 28.47
C ALA A 176 7.78 -0.57 29.31
#